data_AF-A0A3S8X068-F1
#
_entry.id   AF-A0A3S8X068-F1
#
_cell.length_a   1.000
_cell.length_b   1.000
_cell.length_c   1.000
_cell.angle_alpha   90.00
_cell.angle_beta   90.00
_cell.angle_gamma   90.00
#
_symmetry.space_group_name_H-M   'P 1'
#
loop_
_entity.id
_entity.type
_entity.pdbx_description
1 polymer ?
#
loop_
_entity_poly.entity_id
_entity_poly.type
_entity_poly.pdbx_seq_one_letter_code
_entity_poly.pdbx_strand_id
1 'polypeptide(L)'
;MADNVTSLFRSTTAHSPSMAALTRESDGAGPVDFCIPCNPYFPTPAMFEEMAGRLRDIITYYPSSADTITAELCSLLQLPPQCVAMGNGSTELITWIDHLLVRESLAVPVPTFGRWTDQPMETGKRVDMFPLQESSGFALDLAQYAEFIRARGTRVAVICNPNNPDGGFLHKHAIVQFMDAMADLDLVVIDESFLEFADAENEPSVVQEAMLRPNVIVLRSLGKNFGLHGIRFGYLVANPALAGRVRSMLPKWNLNSFAEHVVFMLKEHGAEYAQSLHQVRRDRMDMSGQLSSLPGLTVYPSQGNFLFVRLPVGAEGTVVRDRMLTEHRILVRECGNKIGSSSRFLRLVVRPQVDVRRLVSGLEQVLYGTSRRGAAVPEQATGTSYSSGTAAVDRLVSETNGAGMRGLAAQTAGAGVPGLAAAPSAGTGMPLPAAASTVRSDPPGGMPVPAAAGIAAQPAPQPVPQQVSQQVPQPVPQPIPQPAPAPAPQPVPQPVPVPEPVPQPAPVPAAAQPPLAPAAQTPYPTGPTPPGVPARGGLTAAQVRGTDGLSTAPATGWPGAQAAWPEPAGMGQAG
;
A
#
# COMPACT_ATOMS: atom_id res chain seq x y z
N MET A 1 12.32 27.42 -12.72
CA MET A 1 11.62 26.12 -12.88
C MET A 1 11.70 25.26 -11.62
N ALA A 2 12.87 25.01 -11.03
CA ALA A 2 13.04 24.19 -9.82
C ALA A 2 12.18 24.64 -8.61
N ASP A 3 12.07 25.95 -8.37
CA ASP A 3 11.24 26.50 -7.29
C ASP A 3 9.74 26.25 -7.50
N ASN A 4 9.28 26.14 -8.76
CA ASN A 4 7.86 25.94 -9.06
C ASN A 4 7.44 24.48 -8.80
N VAL A 5 8.28 23.51 -9.20
CA VAL A 5 7.98 22.08 -9.03
C VAL A 5 8.03 21.67 -7.55
N THR A 6 9.01 22.18 -6.78
CA THR A 6 9.10 21.89 -5.35
C THR A 6 7.98 22.58 -4.54
N SER A 7 7.45 23.71 -5.02
CA SER A 7 6.28 24.36 -4.40
C SER A 7 5.03 23.48 -4.39
N LEU A 8 4.89 22.54 -5.33
CA LEU A 8 3.76 21.60 -5.39
C LEU A 8 3.67 20.71 -4.14
N PHE A 9 4.80 20.42 -3.48
CA PHE A 9 4.81 19.65 -2.23
C PHE A 9 4.36 20.49 -1.02
N ARG A 10 4.33 21.82 -1.15
CA ARG A 10 3.89 22.74 -0.09
C ARG A 10 2.41 23.12 -0.25
N SER A 11 1.89 23.08 -1.48
CA SER A 11 0.51 23.48 -1.80
C SER A 11 -0.50 22.34 -1.81
N THR A 12 -0.04 21.08 -1.80
CA THR A 12 -0.93 19.91 -1.84
C THR A 12 -1.13 19.29 -0.47
N THR A 13 -2.38 19.02 -0.12
CA THR A 13 -2.76 18.16 1.03
C THR A 13 -2.50 16.67 0.74
N ALA A 14 -2.21 16.32 -0.52
CA ALA A 14 -1.85 14.97 -0.94
C ALA A 14 -0.39 14.65 -0.59
N HIS A 15 -0.12 13.37 -0.26
CA HIS A 15 1.20 12.91 0.16
C HIS A 15 2.32 13.14 -0.89
N SER A 16 1.98 13.24 -2.18
CA SER A 16 2.88 13.58 -3.28
C SER A 16 2.09 14.25 -4.42
N PRO A 17 2.67 15.22 -5.15
CA PRO A 17 2.04 15.78 -6.34
C PRO A 17 1.89 14.70 -7.42
N SER A 18 0.85 14.82 -8.25
CA SER A 18 0.61 13.86 -9.32
C SER A 18 1.64 14.00 -10.44
N MET A 19 1.95 12.90 -11.12
CA MET A 19 2.80 12.92 -12.32
C MET A 19 2.25 13.88 -13.39
N ALA A 20 0.93 13.98 -13.54
CA ALA A 20 0.32 14.95 -14.45
C ALA A 20 0.60 16.41 -14.05
N ALA A 21 0.57 16.72 -12.75
CA ALA A 21 0.95 18.05 -12.26
C ALA A 21 2.44 18.33 -12.51
N LEU A 22 3.31 17.35 -12.23
CA LEU A 22 4.75 17.46 -12.46
C LEU A 22 5.08 17.62 -13.94
N THR A 23 4.41 16.89 -14.83
CA THR A 23 4.59 17.00 -16.28
C THR A 23 4.16 18.36 -16.79
N ARG A 24 3.02 18.92 -16.32
CA ARG A 24 2.56 20.27 -16.71
C ARG A 24 3.51 21.38 -16.30
N GLU A 25 4.20 21.23 -15.17
CA GLU A 25 5.20 22.18 -14.67
C GLU A 25 6.60 21.98 -15.29
N SER A 26 6.74 21.03 -16.21
CA SER A 26 7.99 20.70 -16.90
C SER A 26 7.81 20.79 -18.42
N ASP A 27 8.90 20.77 -19.19
CA ASP A 27 8.89 20.85 -20.65
C ASP A 27 8.31 19.59 -21.37
N GLY A 28 7.22 19.02 -20.87
CA GLY A 28 6.46 17.93 -21.50
C GLY A 28 6.92 16.51 -21.17
N ALA A 29 8.11 16.31 -20.61
CA ALA A 29 8.55 15.02 -20.08
C ALA A 29 8.37 14.96 -18.56
N GLY A 30 7.80 13.90 -18.00
CA GLY A 30 7.74 13.69 -16.55
C GLY A 30 9.08 13.25 -15.94
N PRO A 31 9.25 13.28 -14.61
CA PRO A 31 10.37 12.62 -13.93
C PRO A 31 10.27 11.09 -13.98
N VAL A 32 11.35 10.39 -13.65
CA VAL A 32 11.28 8.95 -13.36
C VAL A 32 10.63 8.77 -11.99
N ASP A 33 9.53 8.02 -11.93
CA ASP A 33 8.72 7.86 -10.72
C ASP A 33 9.19 6.65 -9.88
N PHE A 34 9.85 6.95 -8.75
CA PHE A 34 10.17 6.00 -7.67
C PHE A 34 9.23 6.18 -6.46
N CYS A 35 8.14 6.93 -6.61
CA CYS A 35 7.22 7.28 -5.54
C CYS A 35 5.98 6.37 -5.51
N ILE A 36 5.31 6.15 -6.65
CA ILE A 36 4.05 5.38 -6.70
C ILE A 36 4.31 3.89 -6.98
N PRO A 37 4.00 2.96 -6.06
CA PRO A 37 4.32 1.54 -6.26
C PRO A 37 3.47 0.91 -7.35
N CYS A 38 4.07 0.62 -8.49
CA CYS A 38 3.44 -0.01 -9.65
C CYS A 38 4.26 -1.22 -10.12
N ASN A 39 3.62 -2.13 -10.84
CA ASN A 39 4.34 -3.12 -11.64
C ASN A 39 4.73 -2.46 -12.99
N PRO A 40 6.03 -2.29 -13.29
CA PRO A 40 6.47 -1.67 -14.54
C PRO A 40 6.41 -2.62 -15.74
N TYR A 41 6.11 -3.90 -15.54
CA TYR A 41 6.19 -4.96 -16.54
C TYR A 41 4.82 -5.51 -16.96
N PHE A 42 3.74 -4.97 -16.40
CA PHE A 42 2.37 -5.33 -16.75
C PHE A 42 1.48 -4.09 -16.77
N PRO A 43 0.53 -3.97 -17.72
CA PRO A 43 0.38 -4.78 -18.92
C PRO A 43 1.58 -4.66 -19.87
N THR A 44 1.69 -5.57 -20.84
CA THR A 44 2.71 -5.47 -21.90
C THR A 44 2.32 -4.38 -22.91
N PRO A 45 3.26 -3.89 -23.75
CA PRO A 45 2.93 -2.95 -24.82
C PRO A 45 1.80 -3.43 -25.75
N ALA A 46 1.77 -4.72 -26.09
CA ALA A 46 0.71 -5.30 -26.92
C ALA A 46 -0.68 -5.25 -26.25
N MET A 47 -0.75 -5.47 -24.94
CA MET A 47 -2.01 -5.34 -24.18
C MET A 47 -2.51 -3.89 -24.15
N PHE A 48 -1.59 -2.91 -24.09
CA PHE A 48 -1.96 -1.51 -24.21
C PHE A 48 -2.49 -1.18 -25.62
N GLU A 49 -1.90 -1.76 -26.67
CA GLU A 49 -2.39 -1.61 -28.04
C GLU A 49 -3.79 -2.22 -28.22
N GLU A 50 -4.04 -3.40 -27.64
CA GLU A 50 -5.38 -4.02 -27.63
C GLU A 50 -6.41 -3.11 -26.95
N MET A 51 -6.08 -2.61 -25.75
CA MET A 51 -6.94 -1.71 -25.00
C MET A 51 -7.20 -0.40 -25.77
N ALA A 52 -6.19 0.12 -26.46
CA ALA A 52 -6.33 1.29 -27.33
C ALA A 52 -7.25 1.02 -28.52
N GLY A 53 -7.14 -0.16 -29.14
CA GLY A 53 -8.03 -0.61 -30.22
C GLY A 53 -9.50 -0.73 -29.79
N ARG A 54 -9.74 -1.03 -28.51
CA ARG A 54 -11.08 -1.15 -27.91
C ARG A 54 -11.54 0.10 -27.16
N LEU A 55 -10.76 1.18 -27.18
CA LEU A 55 -10.99 2.35 -26.35
C LEU A 55 -12.41 2.91 -26.50
N ARG A 56 -12.91 2.99 -27.75
CA ARG A 56 -14.25 3.51 -28.03
C ARG A 56 -15.32 2.70 -27.28
N ASP A 57 -15.28 1.38 -27.39
CA ASP A 57 -16.27 0.51 -26.73
C ASP A 57 -16.18 0.62 -25.21
N ILE A 58 -14.95 0.60 -24.66
CA ILE A 58 -14.70 0.70 -23.22
C ILE A 58 -15.30 2.00 -22.65
N ILE A 59 -15.19 3.13 -23.34
CA ILE A 59 -15.69 4.41 -22.83
C ILE A 59 -17.17 4.66 -23.11
N THR A 60 -17.76 4.03 -24.14
CA THR A 60 -19.17 4.28 -24.51
C THR A 60 -20.16 3.29 -23.90
N TYR A 61 -19.73 2.10 -23.50
CA TYR A 61 -20.61 1.09 -22.92
C TYR A 61 -20.55 1.10 -21.40
N TYR A 62 -21.71 0.91 -20.78
CA TYR A 62 -21.76 0.54 -19.37
C TYR A 62 -21.05 -0.82 -19.18
N PRO A 63 -20.35 -1.00 -18.06
CA PRO A 63 -19.77 -2.29 -17.75
C PRO A 63 -20.86 -3.33 -17.51
N SER A 64 -20.49 -4.60 -17.62
CA SER A 64 -21.27 -5.73 -17.17
C SER A 64 -21.68 -5.59 -15.70
N SER A 65 -22.64 -6.41 -15.28
CA SER A 65 -23.03 -6.45 -13.86
C SER A 65 -21.84 -6.78 -12.95
N ALA A 66 -21.87 -6.26 -11.72
CA ALA A 66 -20.83 -6.58 -10.74
C ALA A 66 -20.71 -8.08 -10.51
N ASP A 67 -21.82 -8.83 -10.57
CA ASP A 67 -21.82 -10.29 -10.43
C ASP A 67 -21.09 -10.98 -11.57
N THR A 68 -21.24 -10.49 -12.81
CA THR A 68 -20.51 -11.01 -13.98
C THR A 68 -19.00 -10.81 -13.83
N ILE A 69 -18.57 -9.59 -13.48
CA ILE A 69 -17.15 -9.28 -13.30
C ILE A 69 -16.58 -10.04 -12.10
N THR A 70 -17.37 -10.16 -11.02
CA THR A 70 -17.00 -10.93 -9.83
C THR A 70 -16.81 -12.40 -10.14
N ALA A 71 -17.74 -13.01 -10.89
CA ALA A 71 -17.64 -14.40 -11.29
C ALA A 71 -16.38 -14.68 -12.13
N GLU A 72 -16.04 -13.79 -13.08
CA GLU A 72 -14.84 -13.94 -13.90
C GLU A 72 -13.55 -13.88 -13.05
N LEU A 73 -13.40 -12.85 -12.20
CA LEU A 73 -12.23 -12.79 -11.31
C LEU A 73 -12.17 -14.00 -10.38
N CYS A 74 -13.31 -14.40 -9.80
CA CYS A 74 -13.39 -15.51 -8.87
C CYS A 74 -13.02 -16.85 -9.52
N SER A 75 -13.36 -17.04 -10.80
CA SER A 75 -12.92 -18.20 -11.60
C SER A 75 -11.39 -18.23 -11.71
N LEU A 76 -10.75 -17.09 -11.97
CA LEU A 76 -9.28 -17.00 -12.04
C LEU A 76 -8.62 -17.23 -10.68
N LEU A 77 -9.19 -16.68 -9.61
CA LEU A 77 -8.64 -16.75 -8.26
C LEU A 77 -9.02 -18.04 -7.51
N GLN A 78 -9.90 -18.87 -8.08
CA GLN A 78 -10.47 -20.05 -7.42
C GLN A 78 -11.13 -19.70 -6.08
N LEU A 79 -11.92 -18.62 -6.08
CA LEU A 79 -12.67 -18.13 -4.93
C LEU A 79 -14.19 -18.26 -5.16
N PRO A 80 -14.99 -18.51 -4.12
CA PRO A 80 -16.45 -18.45 -4.23
C PRO A 80 -16.95 -16.99 -4.37
N PRO A 81 -17.73 -16.64 -5.41
CA PRO A 81 -18.17 -15.26 -5.66
C PRO A 81 -18.88 -14.57 -4.49
N GLN A 82 -19.66 -15.33 -3.71
CA GLN A 82 -20.39 -14.81 -2.54
C GLN A 82 -19.47 -14.24 -1.45
N CYS A 83 -18.22 -14.70 -1.40
CA CYS A 83 -17.20 -14.28 -0.44
C CYS A 83 -16.42 -13.03 -0.89
N VAL A 84 -16.72 -12.48 -2.07
CA VAL A 84 -15.98 -11.36 -2.65
C VAL A 84 -16.88 -10.11 -2.76
N ALA A 85 -16.30 -8.95 -2.50
CA ALA A 85 -16.87 -7.65 -2.85
C ALA A 85 -15.81 -6.80 -3.55
N MET A 86 -16.15 -6.27 -4.74
CA MET A 86 -15.24 -5.51 -5.59
C MET A 86 -15.54 -4.01 -5.51
N GLY A 87 -14.50 -3.18 -5.43
CA GLY A 87 -14.64 -1.73 -5.40
C GLY A 87 -13.71 -1.01 -6.38
N ASN A 88 -13.89 0.31 -6.48
CA ASN A 88 -13.04 1.25 -7.24
C ASN A 88 -11.69 1.49 -6.55
N GLY A 89 -10.98 0.39 -6.31
CA GLY A 89 -9.75 0.33 -5.54
C GLY A 89 -9.99 0.01 -4.07
N SER A 90 -8.94 -0.48 -3.42
CA SER A 90 -8.99 -0.86 -2.01
C SER A 90 -9.35 0.29 -1.08
N THR A 91 -9.06 1.54 -1.43
CA THR A 91 -9.42 2.72 -0.63
C THR A 91 -10.93 2.91 -0.48
N GLU A 92 -11.73 2.66 -1.51
CA GLU A 92 -13.20 2.71 -1.39
C GLU A 92 -13.70 1.64 -0.40
N LEU A 93 -13.09 0.45 -0.45
CA LEU A 93 -13.41 -0.63 0.47
C LEU A 93 -12.99 -0.30 1.90
N ILE A 94 -11.87 0.39 2.12
CA ILE A 94 -11.47 0.90 3.45
C ILE A 94 -12.54 1.86 3.99
N THR A 95 -13.04 2.77 3.16
CA THR A 95 -14.14 3.68 3.53
C THR A 95 -15.39 2.90 3.97
N TRP A 96 -15.80 1.87 3.22
CA TRP A 96 -16.96 1.06 3.59
C TRP A 96 -16.73 0.18 4.82
N ILE A 97 -15.53 -0.38 5.00
CA ILE A 97 -15.15 -1.09 6.21
C ILE A 97 -15.29 -0.16 7.43
N ASP A 98 -14.76 1.06 7.33
CA ASP A 98 -14.83 2.06 8.38
C ASP A 98 -16.27 2.46 8.72
N HIS A 99 -17.13 2.70 7.73
CA HIS A 99 -18.53 3.10 7.98
C HIS A 99 -19.41 1.98 8.51
N LEU A 100 -19.16 0.73 8.13
CA LEU A 100 -20.08 -0.38 8.40
C LEU A 100 -19.66 -1.26 9.58
N LEU A 101 -18.35 -1.35 9.83
CA LEU A 101 -17.76 -2.39 10.68
C LEU A 101 -16.89 -1.82 11.80
N VAL A 102 -16.34 -0.61 11.65
CA VAL A 102 -15.65 0.08 12.76
C VAL A 102 -16.69 0.92 13.50
N ARG A 103 -16.83 0.69 14.82
CA ARG A 103 -17.76 1.46 15.65
C ARG A 103 -17.06 2.61 16.37
N GLU A 104 -16.19 2.26 17.30
CA GLU A 104 -15.56 3.22 18.21
C GLU A 104 -14.06 3.37 17.98
N SER A 105 -13.38 2.27 17.68
CA SER A 105 -11.93 2.23 17.67
C SER A 105 -11.34 1.19 16.74
N LEU A 106 -10.14 1.49 16.25
CA LEU A 106 -9.32 0.63 15.41
C LEU A 106 -7.86 0.71 15.86
N ALA A 107 -7.21 -0.43 15.96
CA ALA A 107 -5.78 -0.55 16.25
C ALA A 107 -5.03 -0.79 14.94
N VAL A 108 -3.88 -0.15 14.79
CA VAL A 108 -3.04 -0.29 13.60
C VAL A 108 -1.56 -0.05 13.92
N PRO A 109 -0.62 -0.85 13.39
CA PRO A 109 0.81 -0.58 13.48
C PRO A 109 1.18 0.72 12.74
N VAL A 110 2.17 1.46 13.24
CA VAL A 110 2.73 2.64 12.55
C VAL A 110 4.26 2.55 12.48
N PRO A 111 4.91 2.87 11.35
CA PRO A 111 4.33 3.49 10.16
C PRO A 111 3.55 2.49 9.29
N THR A 112 2.49 2.99 8.64
CA THR A 112 1.62 2.19 7.76
C THR A 112 1.07 3.01 6.59
N PHE A 113 0.13 2.45 5.83
CA PHE A 113 -0.63 3.17 4.81
C PHE A 113 -1.63 4.12 5.49
N GLY A 114 -1.47 5.43 5.24
CA GLY A 114 -2.21 6.49 5.94
C GLY A 114 -3.73 6.36 5.91
N ARG A 115 -4.33 5.69 4.91
CA ARG A 115 -5.78 5.49 4.92
C ARG A 115 -6.31 4.67 6.09
N TRP A 116 -5.49 3.82 6.71
CA TRP A 116 -5.87 3.11 7.95
C TRP A 116 -5.86 3.99 9.20
N THR A 117 -5.23 5.18 9.14
CA THR A 117 -5.29 6.19 10.21
C THR A 117 -6.27 7.31 9.86
N ASP A 118 -6.19 7.86 8.65
CA ASP A 118 -6.90 9.07 8.25
C ASP A 118 -8.41 8.83 8.20
N GLN A 119 -8.86 7.73 7.56
CA GLN A 119 -10.30 7.42 7.41
C GLN A 119 -11.05 7.30 8.74
N PRO A 120 -10.60 6.50 9.74
CA PRO A 120 -11.27 6.45 11.03
C PRO A 120 -11.19 7.78 11.80
N MET A 121 -10.09 8.54 11.69
CA MET A 121 -10.00 9.87 12.32
C MET A 121 -10.97 10.88 11.68
N GLU A 122 -11.09 10.89 10.35
CA GLU A 122 -12.02 11.72 9.58
C GLU A 122 -13.49 11.46 9.98
N THR A 123 -13.81 10.24 10.42
CA THR A 123 -15.15 9.85 10.88
C THR A 123 -15.32 9.87 12.40
N GLY A 124 -14.37 10.48 13.13
CA GLY A 124 -14.46 10.71 14.58
C GLY A 124 -14.19 9.47 15.44
N LYS A 125 -13.59 8.41 14.88
CA LYS A 125 -13.26 7.18 15.60
C LYS A 125 -11.85 7.25 16.20
N ARG A 126 -11.64 6.52 17.30
CA ARG A 126 -10.33 6.43 17.96
C ARG A 126 -9.39 5.54 17.16
N VAL A 127 -8.16 6.00 16.93
CA VAL A 127 -7.10 5.19 16.31
C VAL A 127 -6.03 4.90 17.35
N ASP A 128 -5.90 3.62 17.70
CA ASP A 128 -4.91 3.13 18.65
C ASP A 128 -3.65 2.68 17.87
N MET A 129 -2.65 3.55 17.83
CA MET A 129 -1.45 3.38 17.00
C MET A 129 -0.37 2.59 17.75
N PHE A 130 0.03 1.42 17.22
CA PHE A 130 1.10 0.59 17.76
C PHE A 130 2.44 0.92 17.08
N PRO A 131 3.42 1.54 17.77
CA PRO A 131 4.65 1.98 17.14
C PRO A 131 5.61 0.81 16.85
N LEU A 132 5.92 0.61 15.56
CA LEU A 132 6.96 -0.30 15.10
C LEU A 132 8.33 0.33 15.34
N GLN A 133 9.22 -0.39 16.01
CA GLN A 133 10.51 0.15 16.44
C GLN A 133 11.56 0.01 15.34
N GLU A 134 12.26 1.10 15.03
CA GLU A 134 13.39 1.09 14.08
C GLU A 134 14.49 0.12 14.54
N SER A 135 14.75 0.04 15.85
CA SER A 135 15.76 -0.86 16.44
C SER A 135 15.49 -2.35 16.16
N SER A 136 14.23 -2.70 15.90
CA SER A 136 13.78 -4.04 15.50
C SER A 136 13.55 -4.15 13.99
N GLY A 137 14.06 -3.20 13.20
CA GLY A 137 13.87 -3.15 11.75
C GLY A 137 12.42 -2.94 11.33
N PHE A 138 11.60 -2.29 12.18
CA PHE A 138 10.15 -2.13 12.01
C PHE A 138 9.36 -3.45 12.00
N ALA A 139 9.93 -4.56 12.49
CA ALA A 139 9.22 -5.83 12.59
C ALA A 139 8.00 -5.71 13.53
N LEU A 140 6.87 -6.25 13.08
CA LEU A 140 5.65 -6.34 13.89
C LEU A 140 5.68 -7.60 14.76
N ASP A 141 5.78 -7.41 16.06
CA ASP A 141 5.56 -8.47 17.05
C ASP A 141 4.05 -8.62 17.31
N LEU A 142 3.48 -9.73 16.85
CA LEU A 142 2.05 -10.00 16.95
C LEU A 142 1.57 -10.25 18.39
N ALA A 143 2.44 -10.75 19.28
CA ALA A 143 2.09 -10.97 20.68
C ALA A 143 2.00 -9.62 21.42
N GLN A 144 3.00 -8.76 21.24
CA GLN A 144 2.96 -7.39 21.81
C GLN A 144 1.80 -6.57 21.23
N TYR A 145 1.52 -6.73 19.94
CA TYR A 145 0.39 -6.04 19.31
C TYR A 145 -0.96 -6.53 19.85
N ALA A 146 -1.11 -7.84 20.06
CA ALA A 146 -2.27 -8.42 20.72
C ALA A 146 -2.46 -7.84 22.13
N GLU A 147 -1.42 -7.84 22.95
CA GLU A 147 -1.45 -7.25 24.30
C GLU A 147 -1.85 -5.77 24.28
N PHE A 148 -1.30 -5.00 23.34
CA PHE A 148 -1.65 -3.60 23.13
C PHE A 148 -3.15 -3.43 22.81
N ILE A 149 -3.69 -4.21 21.86
CA ILE A 149 -5.12 -4.19 21.51
C ILE A 149 -5.98 -4.44 22.74
N ARG A 150 -5.62 -5.45 23.56
CA ARG A 150 -6.35 -5.78 24.79
C ARG A 150 -6.28 -4.66 25.82
N ALA A 151 -5.10 -4.12 26.07
CA ALA A 151 -4.88 -3.04 27.04
C ALA A 151 -5.66 -1.77 26.67
N ARG A 152 -5.81 -1.49 25.37
CA ARG A 152 -6.58 -0.35 24.85
C ARG A 152 -8.09 -0.60 24.78
N GLY A 153 -8.53 -1.85 24.93
CA GLY A 153 -9.92 -2.25 24.74
C GLY A 153 -10.41 -2.04 23.30
N THR A 154 -9.51 -2.06 22.32
CA THR A 154 -9.84 -1.81 20.91
C THR A 154 -10.54 -3.03 20.32
N ARG A 155 -11.53 -2.79 19.46
CA ARG A 155 -12.42 -3.85 18.93
C ARG A 155 -12.16 -4.22 17.47
N VAL A 156 -11.37 -3.41 16.75
CA VAL A 156 -10.95 -3.69 15.38
C VAL A 156 -9.43 -3.65 15.29
N ALA A 157 -8.82 -4.63 14.63
CA ALA A 157 -7.38 -4.67 14.39
C ALA A 157 -7.07 -4.67 12.90
N VAL A 158 -6.03 -3.93 12.48
CA VAL A 158 -5.53 -3.93 11.11
C VAL A 158 -4.10 -4.43 11.07
N ILE A 159 -3.78 -5.25 10.08
CA ILE A 159 -2.42 -5.65 9.70
C ILE A 159 -2.28 -5.46 8.19
N CYS A 160 -1.27 -4.71 7.74
CA CYS A 160 -0.86 -4.70 6.34
C CYS A 160 0.27 -5.70 6.13
N ASN A 161 0.11 -6.64 5.18
CA ASN A 161 1.11 -7.67 4.92
C ASN A 161 1.25 -7.96 3.40
N PRO A 162 2.36 -7.57 2.75
CA PRO A 162 3.47 -6.79 3.26
C PRO A 162 3.07 -5.37 3.71
N ASN A 163 3.73 -4.84 4.73
CA ASN A 163 3.45 -3.50 5.25
C ASN A 163 3.98 -2.39 4.31
N ASN A 164 3.36 -1.21 4.35
CA ASN A 164 3.78 -0.03 3.61
C ASN A 164 3.98 1.13 4.61
N PRO A 165 5.20 1.63 4.84
CA PRO A 165 6.23 1.79 3.81
C PRO A 165 7.42 0.84 3.90
N ASP A 166 7.58 0.12 5.01
CA ASP A 166 8.79 -0.65 5.34
C ASP A 166 8.95 -1.92 4.48
N GLY A 167 7.84 -2.51 4.02
CA GLY A 167 7.86 -3.74 3.24
C GLY A 167 7.90 -5.01 4.09
N GLY A 168 7.84 -4.88 5.42
CA GLY A 168 7.87 -5.98 6.37
C GLY A 168 6.78 -7.02 6.09
N PHE A 169 7.11 -8.27 6.36
CA PHE A 169 6.29 -9.42 6.01
C PHE A 169 6.15 -10.38 7.19
N LEU A 170 4.94 -10.89 7.36
CA LEU A 170 4.56 -11.91 8.30
C LEU A 170 4.16 -13.17 7.53
N HIS A 171 4.68 -14.31 7.97
CA HIS A 171 4.28 -15.60 7.43
C HIS A 171 2.81 -15.91 7.74
N LYS A 172 2.15 -16.59 6.80
CA LYS A 172 0.75 -17.01 6.90
C LYS A 172 0.40 -17.64 8.24
N HIS A 173 1.22 -18.57 8.73
CA HIS A 173 0.96 -19.28 9.99
C HIS A 173 0.87 -18.33 11.20
N ALA A 174 1.71 -17.30 11.26
CA ALA A 174 1.72 -16.34 12.35
C ALA A 174 0.48 -15.44 12.30
N ILE A 175 0.03 -15.05 11.11
CA ILE A 175 -1.22 -14.30 10.93
C ILE A 175 -2.41 -15.15 11.33
N VAL A 176 -2.44 -16.44 10.98
CA VAL A 176 -3.50 -17.38 11.39
C VAL A 176 -3.59 -17.48 12.91
N GLN A 177 -2.45 -17.68 13.59
CA GLN A 177 -2.41 -17.71 15.05
C GLN A 177 -2.91 -16.40 15.68
N PHE A 178 -2.56 -15.25 15.10
CA PHE A 178 -3.08 -13.96 15.55
C PHE A 178 -4.60 -13.85 15.35
N MET A 179 -5.13 -14.26 14.20
CA MET A 179 -6.57 -14.27 13.94
C MET A 179 -7.32 -15.17 14.95
N ASP A 180 -6.76 -16.32 15.29
CA ASP A 180 -7.36 -17.24 16.27
C ASP A 180 -7.34 -16.63 17.68
N ALA A 181 -6.23 -15.99 18.07
CA ALA A 181 -6.13 -15.29 19.36
C ALA A 181 -7.07 -14.09 19.47
N MET A 182 -7.42 -13.48 18.33
CA MET A 182 -8.29 -12.31 18.21
C MET A 182 -9.70 -12.64 17.72
N ALA A 183 -10.13 -13.91 17.83
CA ALA A 183 -11.43 -14.37 17.35
C ALA A 183 -12.63 -13.66 18.01
N ASP A 184 -12.44 -13.08 19.21
CA ASP A 184 -13.46 -12.32 19.92
C ASP A 184 -13.52 -10.83 19.52
N LEU A 185 -12.61 -10.32 18.68
CA LEU A 185 -12.69 -8.94 18.16
C LEU A 185 -13.87 -8.79 17.20
N ASP A 186 -14.40 -7.56 17.09
CA ASP A 186 -15.48 -7.26 16.16
C ASP A 186 -15.01 -7.41 14.70
N LEU A 187 -13.74 -7.08 14.43
CA LEU A 187 -13.14 -7.23 13.10
C LEU A 187 -11.60 -7.33 13.17
N VAL A 188 -11.02 -8.20 12.35
CA VAL A 188 -9.60 -8.23 11.99
C VAL A 188 -9.49 -8.01 10.48
N VAL A 189 -8.74 -6.99 10.07
CA VAL A 189 -8.48 -6.69 8.67
C VAL A 189 -7.05 -7.00 8.31
N ILE A 190 -6.86 -7.82 7.28
CA ILE A 190 -5.55 -8.11 6.69
C ILE A 190 -5.47 -7.46 5.31
N ASP A 191 -4.68 -6.40 5.17
CA ASP A 191 -4.45 -5.71 3.90
C ASP A 191 -3.28 -6.35 3.16
N GLU A 192 -3.61 -7.18 2.18
CA GLU A 192 -2.70 -7.93 1.32
C GLU A 192 -2.44 -7.21 -0.02
N SER A 193 -2.59 -5.88 -0.07
CA SER A 193 -2.47 -5.09 -1.30
C SER A 193 -1.14 -5.21 -2.07
N PHE A 194 -0.09 -5.76 -1.45
CA PHE A 194 1.23 -5.94 -2.07
C PHE A 194 1.67 -7.41 -2.11
N LEU A 195 0.82 -8.35 -1.71
CA LEU A 195 1.22 -9.73 -1.46
C LEU A 195 1.65 -10.47 -2.73
N GLU A 196 1.17 -10.08 -3.91
CA GLU A 196 1.57 -10.71 -5.18
C GLU A 196 3.07 -10.54 -5.47
N PHE A 197 3.72 -9.53 -4.88
CA PHE A 197 5.17 -9.33 -5.00
C PHE A 197 5.99 -10.16 -4.02
N ALA A 198 5.36 -10.78 -3.02
CA ALA A 198 6.04 -11.58 -2.02
C ALA A 198 6.58 -12.90 -2.63
N ASP A 199 7.75 -13.30 -2.15
CA ASP A 199 8.46 -14.54 -2.49
C ASP A 199 9.02 -15.28 -1.26
N ALA A 200 8.66 -14.83 -0.05
CA ALA A 200 9.07 -15.47 1.20
C ALA A 200 8.44 -16.85 1.43
N GLU A 201 7.26 -17.13 0.84
CA GLU A 201 6.59 -18.43 0.88
C GLU A 201 5.66 -18.60 -0.32
N ASN A 202 5.33 -19.85 -0.69
CA ASN A 202 4.57 -20.16 -1.91
C ASN A 202 3.10 -19.69 -1.85
N GLU A 203 2.45 -19.85 -0.71
CA GLU A 203 1.04 -19.49 -0.51
C GLU A 203 0.87 -18.58 0.70
N PRO A 204 1.31 -17.31 0.61
CA PRO A 204 1.36 -16.40 1.76
C PRO A 204 0.00 -15.84 2.18
N SER A 205 -1.02 -16.06 1.35
CA SER A 205 -2.35 -15.48 1.51
C SER A 205 -3.18 -16.14 2.60
N VAL A 206 -3.91 -15.33 3.36
CA VAL A 206 -4.92 -15.78 4.33
C VAL A 206 -6.37 -15.65 3.82
N VAL A 207 -6.60 -15.44 2.51
CA VAL A 207 -7.97 -15.35 1.94
C VAL A 207 -8.84 -16.56 2.26
N GLN A 208 -8.28 -17.78 2.25
CA GLN A 208 -9.01 -19.00 2.59
C GLN A 208 -9.45 -19.00 4.06
N GLU A 209 -8.59 -18.49 4.94
CA GLU A 209 -8.84 -18.39 6.37
C GLU A 209 -9.91 -17.33 6.69
N ALA A 210 -9.93 -16.23 5.93
CA ALA A 210 -10.91 -15.16 6.07
C ALA A 210 -12.33 -15.61 5.72
N MET A 211 -12.48 -16.49 4.73
CA MET A 211 -13.80 -17.04 4.34
C MET A 211 -14.43 -17.92 5.42
N LEU A 212 -13.60 -18.50 6.31
CA LEU A 212 -14.04 -19.38 7.39
C LEU A 212 -14.36 -18.64 8.69
N ARG A 213 -13.94 -17.38 8.83
CA ARG A 213 -14.03 -16.62 10.08
C ARG A 213 -15.13 -15.56 10.03
N PRO A 214 -15.90 -15.38 11.11
CA PRO A 214 -17.02 -14.43 11.14
C PRO A 214 -16.61 -12.96 11.23
N ASN A 215 -15.34 -12.69 11.55
CA ASN A 215 -14.81 -11.37 11.87
C ASN A 215 -13.53 -11.03 11.10
N VAL A 216 -13.21 -11.73 10.00
CA VAL A 216 -11.98 -11.45 9.22
C VAL A 216 -12.33 -10.94 7.83
N ILE A 217 -11.64 -9.87 7.43
CA ILE A 217 -11.63 -9.36 6.05
C ILE A 217 -10.19 -9.34 5.54
N VAL A 218 -10.00 -9.85 4.32
CA VAL A 218 -8.76 -9.66 3.57
C VAL A 218 -9.00 -8.65 2.46
N LEU A 219 -8.13 -7.65 2.34
CA LEU A 219 -8.21 -6.61 1.33
C LEU A 219 -7.11 -6.78 0.28
N ARG A 220 -7.45 -6.63 -0.99
CA ARG A 220 -6.54 -6.76 -2.14
C ARG A 220 -6.69 -5.57 -3.09
N SER A 221 -5.58 -5.18 -3.70
CA SER A 221 -5.51 -4.02 -4.62
C SER A 221 -4.87 -4.44 -5.93
N LEU A 222 -5.63 -4.47 -7.02
CA LEU A 222 -5.08 -4.82 -8.33
C LEU A 222 -4.38 -3.65 -9.04
N GLY A 223 -4.68 -2.40 -8.66
CA GLY A 223 -4.03 -1.26 -9.29
C GLY A 223 -2.49 -1.26 -9.16
N LYS A 224 -1.94 -1.97 -8.16
CA LYS A 224 -0.51 -2.01 -7.84
C LYS A 224 0.21 -3.11 -8.62
N ASN A 225 -0.20 -4.35 -8.44
CA ASN A 225 0.38 -5.52 -9.11
C ASN A 225 0.17 -5.51 -10.63
N PHE A 226 -0.88 -4.85 -11.13
CA PHE A 226 -1.10 -4.74 -12.57
C PHE A 226 -0.52 -3.47 -13.17
N GLY A 227 0.05 -2.55 -12.38
CA GLY A 227 0.57 -1.29 -12.90
C GLY A 227 -0.51 -0.28 -13.37
N LEU A 228 -1.80 -0.55 -13.11
CA LEU A 228 -2.93 0.21 -13.64
C LEU A 228 -3.66 1.03 -12.56
N HIS A 229 -2.95 1.89 -11.84
CA HIS A 229 -3.55 2.69 -10.77
C HIS A 229 -4.74 3.55 -11.22
N GLY A 230 -4.71 4.06 -12.45
CA GLY A 230 -5.75 4.91 -13.02
C GLY A 230 -7.10 4.20 -13.23
N ILE A 231 -7.08 2.88 -13.37
CA ILE A 231 -8.30 2.07 -13.56
C ILE A 231 -9.12 1.95 -12.29
N ARG A 232 -8.52 2.14 -11.10
CA ARG A 232 -9.20 2.03 -9.81
C ARG A 232 -9.87 0.66 -9.62
N PHE A 233 -9.10 -0.36 -9.24
CA PHE A 233 -9.65 -1.70 -9.01
C PHE A 233 -9.07 -2.39 -7.77
N GLY A 234 -9.94 -2.98 -6.96
CA GLY A 234 -9.62 -3.72 -5.75
C GLY A 234 -10.80 -4.58 -5.29
N TYR A 235 -10.54 -5.53 -4.42
CA TYR A 235 -11.57 -6.39 -3.85
C TYR A 235 -11.24 -6.74 -2.41
N LEU A 236 -12.25 -7.16 -1.68
CA LEU A 236 -12.07 -7.83 -0.40
C LEU A 236 -12.58 -9.26 -0.49
N VAL A 237 -12.02 -10.12 0.35
CA VAL A 237 -12.44 -11.50 0.57
C VAL A 237 -12.80 -11.66 2.04
N ALA A 238 -13.98 -12.20 2.31
CA ALA A 238 -14.47 -12.49 3.66
C ALA A 238 -15.49 -13.62 3.58
N ASN A 239 -16.04 -14.04 4.72
CA ASN A 239 -17.20 -14.92 4.67
C ASN A 239 -18.39 -14.28 3.92
N PRO A 240 -19.37 -15.07 3.44
CA PRO A 240 -20.47 -14.54 2.63
C PRO A 240 -21.30 -13.44 3.30
N ALA A 241 -21.42 -13.47 4.63
CA ALA A 241 -22.18 -12.48 5.38
C ALA A 241 -21.49 -11.12 5.42
N LEU A 242 -20.19 -11.08 5.74
CA LEU A 242 -19.39 -9.85 5.76
C LEU A 242 -19.21 -9.29 4.35
N ALA A 243 -18.86 -10.13 3.39
CA ALA A 243 -18.72 -9.72 1.99
C ALA A 243 -20.06 -9.18 1.45
N GLY A 244 -21.17 -9.84 1.77
CA GLY A 244 -22.52 -9.38 1.42
C GLY A 244 -22.88 -8.02 2.02
N ARG A 245 -22.52 -7.75 3.29
CA ARG A 245 -22.76 -6.45 3.94
C ARG A 245 -22.01 -5.30 3.26
N VAL A 246 -20.77 -5.53 2.84
CA VAL A 246 -20.03 -4.49 2.09
C VAL A 246 -20.62 -4.35 0.68
N ARG A 247 -20.88 -5.48 0.00
CA ARG A 247 -21.44 -5.48 -1.36
C ARG A 247 -22.78 -4.76 -1.46
N SER A 248 -23.65 -4.85 -0.44
CA SER A 248 -24.95 -4.16 -0.45
C SER A 248 -24.84 -2.63 -0.37
N MET A 249 -23.69 -2.08 0.01
CA MET A 249 -23.46 -0.64 0.10
C MET A 249 -22.80 -0.05 -1.13
N LEU A 250 -22.27 -0.90 -2.01
CA LEU A 250 -21.62 -0.45 -3.23
C LEU A 250 -22.66 0.01 -4.27
N PRO A 251 -22.42 1.13 -4.97
CA PRO A 251 -23.32 1.60 -6.02
C PRO A 251 -23.56 0.57 -7.14
N LYS A 252 -24.69 0.71 -7.84
CA LYS A 252 -24.88 0.02 -9.12
C LYS A 252 -23.88 0.58 -10.14
N TRP A 253 -23.33 -0.29 -10.99
CA TRP A 253 -22.26 0.06 -11.93
C TRP A 253 -21.06 0.74 -11.27
N ASN A 254 -20.73 0.32 -10.03
CA ASN A 254 -19.59 0.87 -9.31
C ASN A 254 -18.29 0.65 -10.07
N LEU A 255 -18.01 -0.59 -10.48
CA LEU A 255 -16.84 -0.89 -11.29
C LEU A 255 -16.94 -0.22 -12.66
N ASN A 256 -15.83 0.30 -13.16
CA ASN A 256 -15.74 0.91 -14.48
C ASN A 256 -15.37 -0.11 -15.57
N SER A 257 -15.66 0.22 -16.82
CA SER A 257 -15.44 -0.65 -17.99
C SER A 257 -13.97 -0.98 -18.26
N PHE A 258 -13.02 -0.15 -17.80
CA PHE A 258 -11.60 -0.50 -17.87
C PHE A 258 -11.25 -1.63 -16.89
N ALA A 259 -11.82 -1.61 -15.68
CA ALA A 259 -11.63 -2.67 -14.70
C ALA A 259 -12.18 -4.00 -15.21
N GLU A 260 -13.36 -3.99 -15.84
CA GLU A 260 -13.91 -5.16 -16.53
C GLU A 260 -12.95 -5.68 -17.60
N HIS A 261 -12.55 -4.83 -18.55
CA HIS A 261 -11.68 -5.24 -19.64
C HIS A 261 -10.40 -5.92 -19.13
N VAL A 262 -9.79 -5.35 -18.09
CA VAL A 262 -8.61 -5.92 -17.43
C VAL A 262 -8.89 -7.28 -16.79
N VAL A 263 -10.01 -7.44 -16.07
CA VAL A 263 -10.37 -8.74 -15.45
C VAL A 263 -10.51 -9.84 -16.51
N PHE A 264 -11.17 -9.55 -17.62
CA PHE A 264 -11.36 -10.53 -18.70
C PHE A 264 -10.06 -10.82 -19.46
N MET A 265 -9.19 -9.83 -19.63
CA MET A 265 -7.87 -9.99 -20.26
C MET A 265 -6.95 -10.96 -19.49
N LEU A 266 -7.08 -11.05 -18.17
CA LEU A 266 -6.19 -11.89 -17.34
C LEU A 266 -6.23 -13.38 -17.70
N LYS A 267 -7.38 -13.87 -18.18
CA LYS A 267 -7.53 -15.27 -18.57
C LYS A 267 -6.56 -15.66 -19.67
N GLU A 268 -6.31 -14.75 -20.60
CA GLU A 268 -5.45 -14.97 -21.76
C GLU A 268 -3.98 -14.66 -21.46
N HIS A 269 -3.72 -13.82 -20.45
CA HIS A 269 -2.40 -13.25 -20.17
C HIS A 269 -1.83 -13.59 -18.78
N GLY A 270 -2.30 -14.69 -18.18
CA GLY A 270 -1.84 -15.14 -16.87
C GLY A 270 -0.33 -15.45 -16.83
N ALA A 271 0.24 -15.93 -17.93
CA ALA A 271 1.67 -16.24 -18.01
C ALA A 271 2.54 -14.98 -17.99
N GLU A 272 2.17 -13.95 -18.76
CA GLU A 272 2.82 -12.65 -18.79
C GLU A 272 2.69 -11.93 -17.45
N TYR A 273 1.52 -12.03 -16.81
CA TYR A 273 1.33 -11.52 -15.45
C TYR A 273 2.27 -12.19 -14.45
N ALA A 274 2.33 -13.53 -14.42
CA ALA A 274 3.25 -14.26 -13.53
C ALA A 274 4.72 -13.89 -13.81
N GLN A 275 5.12 -13.82 -15.08
CA GLN A 275 6.46 -13.43 -15.47
C GLN A 275 6.81 -12.01 -15.02
N SER A 276 5.86 -11.07 -15.10
CA SER A 276 6.04 -9.70 -14.64
C SER A 276 6.36 -9.63 -13.13
N LEU A 277 5.68 -10.43 -12.30
CA LEU A 277 5.92 -10.51 -10.86
C LEU A 277 7.30 -11.09 -10.56
N HIS A 278 7.71 -12.14 -11.27
CA HIS A 278 9.06 -12.70 -11.17
C HIS A 278 10.14 -11.67 -11.50
N GLN A 279 9.91 -10.84 -12.52
CA GLN A 279 10.84 -9.79 -12.89
C GLN A 279 10.93 -8.70 -11.81
N VAL A 280 9.80 -8.26 -11.23
CA VAL A 280 9.81 -7.31 -10.10
C VAL A 280 10.53 -7.87 -8.88
N ARG A 281 10.35 -9.16 -8.55
CA ARG A 281 11.03 -9.81 -7.42
C ARG A 281 12.55 -9.83 -7.59
N ARG A 282 13.03 -10.23 -8.78
CA ARG A 282 14.46 -10.17 -9.12
C ARG A 282 15.00 -8.74 -9.02
N ASP A 283 14.29 -7.80 -9.63
CA ASP A 283 14.73 -6.40 -9.65
C ASP A 283 14.71 -5.76 -8.24
N ARG A 284 13.82 -6.21 -7.33
CA ARG A 284 13.84 -5.84 -5.91
C ARG A 284 15.16 -6.25 -5.25
N MET A 285 15.61 -7.48 -5.49
CA MET A 285 16.87 -7.98 -4.96
C MET A 285 18.07 -7.19 -5.51
N ASP A 286 18.10 -6.99 -6.84
CA ASP A 286 19.18 -6.27 -7.51
C ASP A 286 19.26 -4.80 -7.06
N MET A 287 18.11 -4.14 -6.92
CA MET A 287 18.02 -2.77 -6.43
C MET A 287 18.44 -2.67 -4.96
N SER A 288 18.05 -3.64 -4.12
CA SER A 288 18.46 -3.69 -2.71
C SER A 288 19.99 -3.78 -2.57
N GLY A 289 20.64 -4.66 -3.34
CA GLY A 289 22.09 -4.80 -3.34
C GLY A 289 22.82 -3.52 -3.79
N GLN A 290 22.33 -2.88 -4.86
CA GLN A 290 22.90 -1.62 -5.35
C GLN A 290 22.76 -0.47 -4.35
N LEU A 291 21.57 -0.30 -3.76
CA LEU A 291 21.35 0.74 -2.75
C LEU A 291 22.18 0.50 -1.48
N SER A 292 22.30 -0.76 -1.05
CA SER A 292 23.09 -1.13 0.13
C SER A 292 24.59 -0.84 -0.03
N SER A 293 25.08 -0.68 -1.27
CA SER A 293 26.47 -0.29 -1.53
C SER A 293 26.77 1.20 -1.26
N LEU A 294 25.73 2.04 -1.09
CA LEU A 294 25.89 3.47 -0.85
C LEU A 294 26.25 3.74 0.63
N PRO A 295 27.37 4.42 0.93
CA PRO A 295 27.86 4.58 2.30
C PRO A 295 26.90 5.29 3.26
N GLY A 296 26.52 4.62 4.35
CA GLY A 296 25.64 5.18 5.38
C GLY A 296 24.14 5.06 5.07
N LEU A 297 23.77 4.56 3.88
CA LEU A 297 22.39 4.21 3.56
C LEU A 297 22.06 2.85 4.18
N THR A 298 20.90 2.73 4.83
CA THR A 298 20.40 1.44 5.34
C THR A 298 19.15 1.06 4.55
N VAL A 299 19.14 -0.13 3.96
CA VAL A 299 18.01 -0.67 3.19
C VAL A 299 17.33 -1.74 4.03
N TYR A 300 16.02 -1.61 4.26
CA TYR A 300 15.25 -2.60 5.00
C TYR A 300 14.75 -3.71 4.07
N PRO A 301 14.75 -4.98 4.51
CA PRO A 301 14.14 -6.08 3.76
C PRO A 301 12.67 -5.79 3.47
N SER A 302 12.22 -6.16 2.27
CA SER A 302 10.85 -5.92 1.82
C SER A 302 10.33 -7.11 1.05
N GLN A 303 9.03 -7.39 1.15
CA GLN A 303 8.31 -8.35 0.31
C GLN A 303 7.28 -7.65 -0.62
N GLY A 304 7.26 -6.30 -0.64
CA GLY A 304 6.50 -5.51 -1.61
C GLY A 304 7.29 -5.19 -2.88
N ASN A 305 6.79 -4.28 -3.72
CA ASN A 305 7.50 -3.73 -4.88
C ASN A 305 8.16 -2.37 -4.58
N PHE A 306 8.68 -2.20 -3.37
CA PHE A 306 9.37 -1.00 -2.92
C PHE A 306 10.34 -1.36 -1.80
N LEU A 307 11.30 -0.47 -1.56
CA LEU A 307 12.28 -0.58 -0.48
C LEU A 307 12.18 0.64 0.42
N PHE A 308 12.17 0.40 1.72
CA PHE A 308 12.31 1.46 2.72
C PHE A 308 13.78 1.67 3.00
N VAL A 309 14.22 2.92 2.98
CA VAL A 309 15.63 3.26 3.15
C VAL A 309 15.78 4.36 4.18
N ARG A 310 16.74 4.18 5.09
CA ARG A 310 17.18 5.24 5.98
C ARG A 310 18.41 5.92 5.40
N LEU A 311 18.34 7.23 5.28
CA LEU A 311 19.41 8.11 4.82
C LEU A 311 20.58 8.17 5.81
N PRO A 312 21.80 8.48 5.33
CA PRO A 312 22.96 8.75 6.18
C PRO A 312 22.68 9.85 7.22
N VAL A 313 23.43 9.83 8.33
CA VAL A 313 23.36 10.88 9.34
C VAL A 313 23.65 12.24 8.71
N GLY A 314 22.82 13.24 9.04
CA GLY A 314 22.93 14.60 8.50
C GLY A 314 22.19 14.83 7.17
N ALA A 315 21.71 13.78 6.50
CA ALA A 315 20.87 13.94 5.32
C ALA A 315 19.39 14.09 5.69
N GLU A 316 18.76 15.14 5.16
CA GLU A 316 17.32 15.39 5.29
C GLU A 316 16.56 14.91 4.04
N GLY A 317 15.54 14.07 4.23
CA GLY A 317 14.83 13.43 3.12
C GLY A 317 14.07 14.39 2.22
N THR A 318 13.60 15.52 2.75
CA THR A 318 12.97 16.58 1.94
C THR A 318 13.99 17.23 1.00
N VAL A 319 15.20 17.51 1.50
CA VAL A 319 16.32 18.04 0.70
C VAL A 319 16.74 17.03 -0.36
N VAL A 320 16.90 15.75 0.02
CA VAL A 320 17.25 14.68 -0.93
C VAL A 320 16.18 14.56 -2.01
N ARG A 321 14.90 14.53 -1.64
CA ARG A 321 13.76 14.49 -2.58
C ARG A 321 13.82 15.65 -3.56
N ASP A 322 13.94 16.87 -3.05
CA ASP A 322 13.90 18.08 -3.87
C ASP A 322 15.07 18.09 -4.85
N ARG A 323 16.29 17.78 -4.39
CA ARG A 323 17.49 17.71 -5.25
C ARG A 323 17.41 16.57 -6.28
N MET A 324 16.93 15.38 -5.90
CA MET A 324 16.71 14.28 -6.84
C MET A 324 15.73 14.67 -7.95
N LEU A 325 14.68 15.42 -7.62
CA LEU A 325 13.70 15.88 -8.59
C LEU A 325 14.28 16.99 -9.50
N THR A 326 14.95 17.98 -8.93
CA THR A 326 15.42 19.16 -9.68
C THR A 326 16.70 18.90 -10.46
N GLU A 327 17.65 18.14 -9.91
CA GLU A 327 18.98 17.89 -10.51
C GLU A 327 18.98 16.64 -11.39
N HIS A 328 18.16 15.62 -11.04
CA HIS A 328 18.19 14.32 -11.72
C HIS A 328 16.88 13.92 -12.40
N ARG A 329 15.81 14.71 -12.23
CA ARG A 329 14.46 14.41 -12.72
C ARG A 329 13.96 13.06 -12.23
N ILE A 330 14.19 12.76 -10.95
CA ILE A 330 13.78 11.53 -10.28
C ILE A 330 12.90 11.89 -9.09
N LEU A 331 11.67 11.38 -9.08
CA LEU A 331 10.72 11.58 -8.00
C LEU A 331 10.82 10.43 -6.99
N VAL A 332 11.15 10.74 -5.74
CA VAL A 332 11.23 9.77 -4.64
C VAL A 332 10.16 10.06 -3.58
N ARG A 333 9.72 9.03 -2.83
CA ARG A 333 8.77 9.22 -1.72
C ARG A 333 9.51 9.45 -0.41
N GLU A 334 9.54 10.70 0.02
CA GLU A 334 9.95 11.08 1.38
C GLU A 334 8.87 10.65 2.39
N CYS A 335 9.28 10.08 3.54
CA CYS A 335 8.37 9.45 4.50
C CYS A 335 8.31 10.13 5.87
N GLY A 336 8.80 11.35 6.03
CA GLY A 336 8.74 12.09 7.30
C GLY A 336 7.35 12.57 7.67
N ASN A 337 6.43 12.69 6.71
CA ASN A 337 5.01 12.95 6.98
C ASN A 337 4.19 11.70 7.30
N LYS A 338 4.80 10.49 7.33
CA LYS A 338 4.13 9.30 7.81
C LYS A 338 4.25 9.22 9.34
N ILE A 339 3.12 9.03 10.01
CA ILE A 339 3.09 8.76 11.46
C ILE A 339 3.96 7.53 11.74
N GLY A 340 4.85 7.62 12.74
CA GLY A 340 5.80 6.56 13.09
C GLY A 340 7.07 6.52 12.23
N SER A 341 7.30 7.52 11.38
CA SER A 341 8.52 7.67 10.57
C SER A 341 9.18 9.03 10.82
N SER A 342 10.36 9.27 10.23
CA SER A 342 11.07 10.55 10.31
C SER A 342 11.55 11.04 8.94
N SER A 343 12.01 12.28 8.88
CA SER A 343 12.54 12.89 7.64
C SER A 343 13.75 12.16 7.06
N ARG A 344 14.40 11.26 7.83
CA ARG A 344 15.52 10.45 7.35
C ARG A 344 15.12 9.24 6.51
N PHE A 345 13.82 9.03 6.26
CA PHE A 345 13.36 7.85 5.54
C PHE A 345 12.79 8.18 4.17
N LEU A 346 13.16 7.36 3.18
CA LEU A 346 12.52 7.33 1.86
C LEU A 346 11.91 5.95 1.62
N ARG A 347 10.87 5.91 0.80
CA ARG A 347 10.38 4.69 0.15
C ARG A 347 10.66 4.79 -1.34
N LEU A 348 11.35 3.81 -1.89
CA LEU A 348 11.79 3.78 -3.28
C LEU A 348 11.14 2.58 -3.97
N VAL A 349 10.32 2.85 -4.99
CA VAL A 349 9.63 1.82 -5.76
C VAL A 349 10.60 1.03 -6.62
N VAL A 350 10.40 -0.29 -6.73
CA VAL A 350 11.22 -1.15 -7.58
C VAL A 350 10.93 -0.83 -9.04
N ARG A 351 11.99 -0.60 -9.81
CA ARG A 351 11.94 -0.16 -11.21
C ARG A 351 12.95 -0.96 -12.05
N PRO A 352 12.85 -0.92 -13.40
CA PRO A 352 13.84 -1.55 -14.26
C PRO A 352 15.26 -1.03 -14.04
N GLN A 353 16.25 -1.88 -14.32
CA GLN A 353 17.66 -1.60 -14.03
C GLN A 353 18.23 -0.34 -14.70
N VAL A 354 17.63 0.14 -15.80
CA VAL A 354 17.99 1.44 -16.40
C VAL A 354 17.63 2.60 -15.48
N ASP A 355 16.48 2.55 -14.82
CA ASP A 355 16.02 3.58 -13.88
C ASP A 355 16.76 3.48 -12.56
N VAL A 356 17.00 2.26 -12.07
CA VAL A 356 17.75 2.03 -10.81
C VAL A 356 19.18 2.58 -10.91
N ARG A 357 19.87 2.38 -12.04
CA ARG A 357 21.20 2.98 -12.26
C ARG A 357 21.17 4.51 -12.20
N ARG A 358 20.12 5.14 -12.75
CA ARG A 358 19.93 6.59 -12.66
C ARG A 358 19.66 7.04 -11.22
N LEU A 359 18.83 6.30 -10.48
CA LEU A 359 18.55 6.54 -9.07
C LEU A 359 19.82 6.47 -8.23
N VAL A 360 20.60 5.39 -8.35
CA VAL A 360 21.82 5.17 -7.57
C VAL A 360 22.85 6.26 -7.87
N SER A 361 23.07 6.59 -9.14
CA SER A 361 23.98 7.67 -9.53
C SER A 361 23.53 9.05 -9.03
N GLY A 362 22.22 9.33 -9.08
CA GLY A 362 21.65 10.57 -8.53
C GLY A 362 21.81 10.66 -7.01
N LEU A 363 21.49 9.58 -6.29
CA LEU A 363 21.66 9.51 -4.83
C LEU A 363 23.14 9.68 -4.44
N GLU A 364 24.07 9.09 -5.18
CA GLU A 364 25.49 9.26 -4.92
C GLU A 364 25.93 10.73 -5.03
N GLN A 365 25.50 11.43 -6.07
CA GLN A 365 25.81 12.85 -6.26
C GLN A 365 25.12 13.75 -5.22
N VAL A 366 23.85 13.47 -4.90
CA VAL A 366 23.08 14.26 -3.93
C VAL A 366 23.62 14.08 -2.52
N LEU A 367 23.95 12.85 -2.12
CA LEU A 367 24.38 12.54 -0.75
C LEU A 367 25.87 12.82 -0.50
N TYR A 368 26.73 12.67 -1.52
CA TYR A 368 28.18 12.69 -1.32
C TYR A 368 28.93 13.71 -2.20
N GLY A 369 28.23 14.41 -3.09
CA GLY A 369 28.83 15.34 -4.05
C GLY A 369 29.56 14.63 -5.20
N THR A 370 29.99 15.41 -6.20
CA THR A 370 30.73 14.93 -7.37
C THR A 370 32.18 14.52 -7.08
N SER A 371 32.65 14.72 -5.84
CA SER A 371 34.05 14.52 -5.45
C SER A 371 34.44 13.06 -5.17
N ARG A 372 33.51 12.09 -5.19
CA ARG A 372 33.82 10.66 -4.93
C ARG A 372 34.45 9.88 -6.10
N ARG A 373 35.23 10.57 -6.95
CA ARG A 373 36.48 10.00 -7.48
C ARG A 373 37.66 10.73 -6.84
N GLY A 374 37.79 10.62 -5.52
CA GLY A 374 38.90 11.26 -4.81
C GLY A 374 38.74 11.28 -3.30
N ALA A 375 39.62 10.51 -2.64
CA ALA A 375 39.94 10.52 -1.22
C ALA A 375 38.83 10.15 -0.21
N ALA A 376 39.04 9.00 0.45
CA ALA A 376 38.52 8.77 1.79
C ALA A 376 39.10 9.82 2.73
N VAL A 377 38.23 10.54 3.45
CA VAL A 377 38.64 11.45 4.53
C VAL A 377 38.38 10.76 5.88
N PRO A 378 39.32 10.82 6.83
CA PRO A 378 39.27 10.02 8.05
C PRO A 378 38.25 10.57 9.05
N GLU A 379 37.75 9.67 9.88
CA GLU A 379 36.97 9.93 11.08
C GLU A 379 37.82 10.74 12.09
N GLN A 380 37.28 11.86 12.59
CA GLN A 380 37.82 12.54 13.77
C GLN A 380 36.70 12.80 14.78
N ALA A 381 36.86 12.20 15.95
CA ALA A 381 36.15 12.53 17.18
C ALA A 381 36.68 13.84 17.77
N THR A 382 35.80 14.78 18.14
CA THR A 382 35.56 15.26 19.52
C THR A 382 34.70 16.52 19.52
N GLY A 383 33.59 16.46 20.28
CA GLY A 383 33.07 17.55 21.12
C GLY A 383 32.59 18.85 20.47
N THR A 384 31.28 19.00 20.30
CA THR A 384 30.53 20.17 20.79
C THR A 384 29.06 19.80 20.94
N SER A 385 28.50 20.17 22.10
CA SER A 385 27.13 19.89 22.55
C SER A 385 26.08 20.44 21.58
N TYR A 386 25.25 19.56 21.01
CA TYR A 386 23.95 19.92 20.43
C TYR A 386 22.87 19.04 21.03
N SER A 387 21.90 19.69 21.68
CA SER A 387 20.71 19.09 22.29
C SER A 387 19.75 18.65 21.19
N SER A 388 19.74 17.36 20.84
CA SER A 388 18.68 16.75 20.03
C SER A 388 17.42 16.56 20.89
N GLY A 389 16.30 17.12 20.44
CA GLY A 389 14.98 17.10 21.09
C GLY A 389 14.27 15.74 21.13
N THR A 390 14.98 14.68 21.52
CA THR A 390 14.43 13.34 21.78
C THR A 390 14.26 13.05 23.27
N ALA A 391 14.79 13.89 24.17
CA ALA A 391 14.72 13.69 25.61
C ALA A 391 13.40 14.15 26.29
N ALA A 392 12.38 14.51 25.51
CA ALA A 392 11.07 14.96 25.99
C ALA A 392 9.95 13.89 25.83
N VAL A 393 10.21 12.80 25.10
CA VAL A 393 9.24 11.70 24.94
C VAL A 393 9.54 10.56 25.94
N ASP A 394 10.81 10.31 26.27
CA ASP A 394 11.17 9.30 27.29
C ASP A 394 10.94 9.75 28.73
N ARG A 395 10.84 11.07 28.99
CA ARG A 395 10.59 11.61 30.33
C ARG A 395 9.11 11.66 30.72
N LEU A 396 8.20 11.46 29.76
CA LEU A 396 6.75 11.50 30.03
C LEU A 396 6.13 10.10 30.27
N VAL A 397 6.92 9.02 30.16
CA VAL A 397 6.45 7.63 30.32
C VAL A 397 7.02 6.96 31.59
N SER A 398 7.94 7.59 32.32
CA SER A 398 8.46 7.06 33.60
C SER A 398 7.89 7.71 34.87
N GLU A 399 7.02 8.71 34.76
CA GLU A 399 6.41 9.41 35.90
C GLU A 399 4.92 9.12 36.08
N THR A 400 4.50 7.88 35.87
CA THR A 400 3.27 7.35 36.48
C THR A 400 3.42 5.85 36.74
N ASN A 401 4.17 5.48 37.79
CA ASN A 401 3.92 4.27 38.56
C ASN A 401 4.48 4.48 39.98
N GLY A 402 3.59 4.44 40.96
CA GLY A 402 3.79 4.95 42.30
C GLY A 402 4.79 4.17 43.17
N ALA A 403 5.54 4.96 43.94
CA ALA A 403 5.82 4.85 45.37
C ALA A 403 6.24 3.49 45.98
N GLY A 404 7.44 3.47 46.57
CA GLY A 404 7.85 2.44 47.53
C GLY A 404 9.27 2.56 48.09
N MET A 405 9.51 3.53 48.97
CA MET A 405 10.48 3.54 50.10
C MET A 405 11.95 3.08 49.97
N ARG A 406 12.84 4.08 50.21
CA ARG A 406 13.99 4.16 51.15
C ARG A 406 15.13 3.12 51.14
N GLY A 407 16.37 3.64 51.04
CA GLY A 407 17.49 3.13 51.85
C GLY A 407 18.93 3.37 51.35
N LEU A 408 19.52 4.50 51.76
CA LEU A 408 20.93 4.81 52.11
C LEU A 408 22.16 4.08 51.47
N ALA A 409 23.12 4.93 51.05
CA ALA A 409 24.59 4.92 51.31
C ALA A 409 25.45 3.79 50.69
N ALA A 410 26.72 3.93 50.28
CA ALA A 410 27.76 4.93 50.49
C ALA A 410 28.88 4.83 49.41
N GLN A 411 29.52 5.98 49.15
CA GLN A 411 30.94 6.29 48.87
C GLN A 411 31.98 5.19 48.50
N THR A 412 32.86 5.55 47.56
CA THR A 412 34.37 5.64 47.61
C THR A 412 34.94 5.32 46.20
N ALA A 413 35.63 6.22 45.48
CA ALA A 413 36.93 6.90 45.64
C ALA A 413 38.17 6.07 45.22
N GLY A 414 39.02 6.66 44.36
CA GLY A 414 40.42 6.25 44.05
C GLY A 414 40.62 5.78 42.60
N ALA A 415 41.11 6.58 41.64
CA ALA A 415 42.44 7.19 41.46
C ALA A 415 43.61 6.18 41.31
N GLY A 416 44.27 6.17 40.14
CA GLY A 416 45.57 5.51 39.96
C GLY A 416 45.99 5.25 38.49
N VAL A 417 46.84 6.12 37.96
CA VAL A 417 47.78 5.97 36.80
C VAL A 417 49.19 6.16 37.45
N PRO A 418 50.39 5.69 36.98
CA PRO A 418 50.87 5.71 35.58
C PRO A 418 52.00 4.73 35.12
N GLY A 419 52.37 4.82 33.82
CA GLY A 419 53.77 4.69 33.31
C GLY A 419 54.04 3.59 32.26
N LEU A 420 54.34 3.93 30.99
CA LEU A 420 55.68 3.95 30.31
C LEU A 420 56.15 2.56 29.79
N ALA A 421 56.75 2.30 28.61
CA ALA A 421 57.22 3.08 27.47
C ALA A 421 57.60 2.15 26.28
N ALA A 422 57.79 2.77 25.10
CA ALA A 422 58.77 2.52 24.02
C ALA A 422 58.65 1.37 22.98
N ALA A 423 58.83 1.78 21.71
CA ALA A 423 59.04 1.03 20.46
C ALA A 423 60.54 0.68 20.24
N PRO A 424 61.04 0.11 19.10
CA PRO A 424 60.96 0.71 17.75
C PRO A 424 60.96 -0.23 16.50
N SER A 425 60.65 0.38 15.32
CA SER A 425 61.26 0.26 13.96
C SER A 425 61.45 -1.11 13.25
N ALA A 426 61.46 -1.28 11.93
CA ALA A 426 61.15 -0.50 10.70
C ALA A 426 61.46 -1.39 9.46
N GLY A 427 60.95 -1.02 8.28
CA GLY A 427 61.57 -1.30 6.95
C GLY A 427 60.82 -2.31 6.06
N THR A 428 59.98 -1.90 5.10
CA THR A 428 60.24 -1.46 3.70
C THR A 428 60.61 -2.55 2.70
N GLY A 429 59.85 -2.66 1.60
CA GLY A 429 60.33 -3.19 0.31
C GLY A 429 59.31 -3.93 -0.57
N MET A 430 58.66 -3.20 -1.49
CA MET A 430 58.12 -3.70 -2.78
C MET A 430 59.28 -3.68 -3.82
N PRO A 431 59.24 -4.36 -5.01
CA PRO A 431 58.12 -4.40 -5.97
C PRO A 431 57.94 -5.65 -6.88
N LEU A 432 56.87 -5.59 -7.69
CA LEU A 432 56.45 -6.34 -8.92
C LEU A 432 57.54 -6.38 -10.04
N PRO A 433 57.44 -7.09 -11.21
CA PRO A 433 56.20 -7.35 -12.02
C PRO A 433 56.13 -8.61 -12.95
N ALA A 434 55.08 -8.64 -13.80
CA ALA A 434 54.92 -9.29 -15.14
C ALA A 434 54.63 -10.82 -15.21
N ALA A 435 53.91 -11.41 -16.19
CA ALA A 435 53.01 -11.00 -17.28
C ALA A 435 52.41 -12.29 -17.95
N ALA A 436 51.28 -12.14 -18.69
CA ALA A 436 50.86 -12.90 -19.90
C ALA A 436 50.49 -14.42 -19.79
N SER A 437 49.21 -14.81 -20.01
CA SER A 437 48.58 -15.38 -21.24
C SER A 437 49.09 -16.79 -21.62
N THR A 438 48.31 -17.87 -21.83
CA THR A 438 47.32 -18.13 -22.90
C THR A 438 46.77 -19.59 -22.84
N VAL A 439 45.51 -19.78 -23.28
CA VAL A 439 44.95 -20.88 -24.13
C VAL A 439 44.59 -22.27 -23.54
N ARG A 440 43.41 -22.73 -24.00
CA ARG A 440 42.65 -23.98 -23.79
C ARG A 440 43.26 -25.25 -24.42
N SER A 441 42.97 -26.42 -23.84
CA SER A 441 42.38 -27.62 -24.51
C SER A 441 42.28 -28.84 -23.56
N ASP A 442 41.10 -29.49 -23.50
CA ASP A 442 40.79 -30.76 -22.80
C ASP A 442 41.38 -32.03 -23.53
N PRO A 443 41.03 -33.29 -23.15
CA PRO A 443 41.66 -34.19 -22.17
C PRO A 443 42.17 -35.50 -22.88
N PRO A 444 42.57 -36.66 -22.26
CA PRO A 444 41.76 -37.52 -21.37
C PRO A 444 42.51 -38.36 -20.28
N GLY A 445 41.75 -38.88 -19.30
CA GLY A 445 41.87 -40.23 -18.71
C GLY A 445 43.00 -40.57 -17.71
N GLY A 446 42.61 -41.05 -16.52
CA GLY A 446 43.45 -41.96 -15.70
C GLY A 446 43.43 -41.75 -14.17
N MET A 447 42.63 -42.54 -13.47
CA MET A 447 42.72 -42.86 -12.01
C MET A 447 44.02 -43.67 -11.70
N PRO A 448 44.53 -43.83 -10.44
CA PRO A 448 43.76 -44.06 -9.21
C PRO A 448 44.31 -43.46 -7.89
N VAL A 449 43.48 -43.61 -6.84
CA VAL A 449 43.66 -43.21 -5.43
C VAL A 449 44.13 -44.41 -4.59
N PRO A 450 44.86 -44.23 -3.46
CA PRO A 450 44.92 -45.22 -2.40
C PRO A 450 44.08 -44.85 -1.16
N ALA A 451 43.46 -45.90 -0.61
CA ALA A 451 42.73 -46.10 0.65
C ALA A 451 43.68 -46.03 1.90
N ALA A 452 43.29 -46.05 3.18
CA ALA A 452 42.05 -45.97 3.97
C ALA A 452 42.43 -45.97 5.48
N ALA A 453 41.54 -45.50 6.35
CA ALA A 453 41.17 -46.01 7.70
C ALA A 453 40.21 -44.98 8.37
N GLY A 454 39.05 -45.27 8.99
CA GLY A 454 38.27 -46.48 9.26
C GLY A 454 37.45 -46.30 10.55
N ILE A 455 36.17 -46.73 10.56
CA ILE A 455 35.20 -46.94 11.69
C ILE A 455 34.19 -45.78 11.91
N ALA A 456 32.86 -45.95 11.97
CA ALA A 456 31.92 -47.04 11.65
C ALA A 456 30.49 -46.44 11.53
N ALA A 457 29.63 -47.02 10.67
CA ALA A 457 28.23 -46.65 10.50
C ALA A 457 27.31 -47.89 10.46
N GLN A 458 26.11 -47.74 11.01
CA GLN A 458 25.04 -48.75 11.17
C GLN A 458 24.34 -49.11 9.84
N PRO A 459 23.72 -50.30 9.71
CA PRO A 459 23.20 -50.80 8.43
C PRO A 459 21.76 -50.37 8.11
N ALA A 460 21.51 -50.18 6.81
CA ALA A 460 20.19 -50.02 6.19
C ALA A 460 19.48 -51.39 5.98
N PRO A 461 18.13 -51.45 5.99
CA PRO A 461 17.39 -52.71 5.89
C PRO A 461 17.21 -53.24 4.45
N GLN A 462 17.20 -54.57 4.33
CA GLN A 462 16.98 -55.37 3.12
C GLN A 462 15.48 -55.69 2.88
N PRO A 463 15.08 -56.13 1.66
CA PRO A 463 13.68 -56.26 1.23
C PRO A 463 12.99 -57.53 1.77
N VAL A 464 11.68 -57.41 2.02
CA VAL A 464 10.79 -58.46 2.56
C VAL A 464 10.18 -59.31 1.42
N PRO A 465 9.95 -60.63 1.58
CA PRO A 465 9.35 -61.50 0.55
C PRO A 465 7.87 -61.21 0.30
N GLN A 466 7.44 -61.30 -0.95
CA GLN A 466 6.03 -61.21 -1.37
C GLN A 466 5.20 -62.39 -0.82
N GLN A 467 4.17 -62.08 -0.04
CA GLN A 467 3.08 -63.01 0.27
C GLN A 467 2.10 -63.09 -0.90
N VAL A 468 1.74 -64.33 -1.26
CA VAL A 468 0.70 -64.65 -2.23
C VAL A 468 -0.67 -64.40 -1.60
N SER A 469 -1.34 -63.32 -1.99
CA SER A 469 -2.72 -63.05 -1.59
C SER A 469 -3.70 -63.67 -2.59
N GLN A 470 -4.62 -64.47 -2.06
CA GLN A 470 -5.71 -65.12 -2.78
C GLN A 470 -6.60 -64.09 -3.50
N GLN A 471 -6.98 -64.39 -4.74
CA GLN A 471 -7.94 -63.60 -5.52
C GLN A 471 -9.32 -63.63 -4.85
N VAL A 472 -9.77 -62.46 -4.38
CA VAL A 472 -11.18 -62.19 -4.09
C VAL A 472 -11.87 -61.87 -5.43
N PRO A 473 -13.05 -62.45 -5.76
CA PRO A 473 -13.75 -62.16 -7.00
C PRO A 473 -14.15 -60.68 -7.08
N GLN A 474 -13.92 -60.04 -8.22
CA GLN A 474 -14.41 -58.68 -8.46
C GLN A 474 -15.95 -58.66 -8.50
N PRO A 475 -16.61 -57.65 -7.91
CA PRO A 475 -18.05 -57.47 -8.10
C PRO A 475 -18.33 -57.02 -9.53
N VAL A 476 -19.27 -57.72 -10.18
CA VAL A 476 -19.83 -57.36 -11.49
C VAL A 476 -20.48 -55.96 -11.38
N PRO A 477 -20.27 -55.03 -12.34
CA PRO A 477 -20.93 -53.73 -12.31
C PRO A 477 -22.45 -53.91 -12.37
N GLN A 478 -23.18 -53.37 -11.39
CA GLN A 478 -24.63 -53.23 -11.49
C GLN A 478 -24.98 -52.13 -12.50
N PRO A 479 -26.05 -52.28 -13.30
CA PRO A 479 -26.52 -51.21 -14.18
C PRO A 479 -26.94 -49.99 -13.35
N ILE A 480 -26.47 -48.81 -13.77
CA ILE A 480 -26.91 -47.53 -13.22
C ILE A 480 -28.42 -47.40 -13.53
N PRO A 481 -29.30 -47.13 -12.54
CA PRO A 481 -30.69 -46.83 -12.82
C PRO A 481 -30.79 -45.58 -13.69
N GLN A 482 -31.49 -45.68 -14.83
CA GLN A 482 -31.83 -44.50 -15.62
C GLN A 482 -32.63 -43.51 -14.76
N PRO A 483 -32.35 -42.20 -14.81
CA PRO A 483 -33.19 -41.21 -14.17
C PRO A 483 -34.61 -41.33 -14.73
N ALA A 484 -35.61 -41.38 -13.85
CA ALA A 484 -37.01 -41.25 -14.26
C ALA A 484 -37.19 -39.94 -15.06
N PRO A 485 -38.00 -39.94 -16.14
CA PRO A 485 -38.27 -38.70 -16.88
C PRO A 485 -38.86 -37.67 -15.92
N ALA A 486 -38.30 -36.46 -15.94
CA ALA A 486 -38.80 -35.35 -15.17
C ALA A 486 -40.30 -35.13 -15.46
N PRO A 487 -41.15 -34.90 -14.45
CA PRO A 487 -42.53 -34.54 -14.69
C PRO A 487 -42.59 -33.28 -15.56
N ALA A 488 -43.48 -33.28 -16.54
CA ALA A 488 -43.71 -32.13 -17.41
C ALA A 488 -43.96 -30.87 -16.56
N PRO A 489 -43.41 -29.70 -16.95
CA PRO A 489 -43.60 -28.48 -16.19
C PRO A 489 -45.08 -28.18 -16.07
N GLN A 490 -45.56 -27.98 -14.84
CA GLN A 490 -46.90 -27.46 -14.62
C GLN A 490 -47.00 -26.06 -15.23
N PRO A 491 -48.13 -25.71 -15.87
CA PRO A 491 -48.31 -24.39 -16.45
C PRO A 491 -48.18 -23.32 -15.35
N VAL A 492 -47.26 -22.39 -15.56
CA VAL A 492 -47.07 -21.23 -14.69
C VAL A 492 -48.40 -20.44 -14.69
N PRO A 493 -48.97 -20.09 -13.52
CA PRO A 493 -50.13 -19.20 -13.48
C PRO A 493 -49.78 -17.89 -14.17
N GLN A 494 -50.60 -17.45 -15.12
CA GLN A 494 -50.43 -16.13 -15.72
C GLN A 494 -50.51 -15.05 -14.62
N PRO A 495 -49.63 -14.03 -14.66
CA PRO A 495 -49.72 -12.94 -13.71
C PRO A 495 -51.07 -12.24 -13.84
N VAL A 496 -51.77 -12.11 -12.72
CA VAL A 496 -52.99 -11.31 -12.62
C VAL A 496 -52.61 -9.86 -12.97
N PRO A 497 -53.41 -9.13 -13.78
CA PRO A 497 -53.13 -7.74 -14.10
C PRO A 497 -53.00 -6.91 -12.82
N VAL A 498 -51.87 -6.23 -12.67
CA VAL A 498 -51.70 -5.22 -11.61
C VAL A 498 -52.67 -4.08 -11.91
N PRO A 499 -53.50 -3.62 -10.97
CA PRO A 499 -54.35 -2.45 -11.19
C PRO A 499 -53.50 -1.23 -11.53
N GLU A 500 -53.93 -0.45 -12.52
CA GLU A 500 -53.28 0.82 -12.86
C GLU A 500 -53.17 1.74 -11.63
N PRO A 501 -52.06 2.47 -11.46
CA PRO A 501 -51.93 3.43 -10.37
C PRO A 501 -52.97 4.55 -10.55
N VAL A 502 -53.79 4.76 -9.53
CA VAL A 502 -54.67 5.93 -9.46
C VAL A 502 -53.80 7.20 -9.47
N PRO A 503 -54.11 8.22 -10.30
CA PRO A 503 -53.33 9.45 -10.34
C PRO A 503 -53.35 10.14 -8.98
N GLN A 504 -52.16 10.50 -8.45
CA GLN A 504 -52.08 11.36 -7.28
C GLN A 504 -52.59 12.77 -7.60
N PRO A 505 -53.39 13.40 -6.72
CA PRO A 505 -53.82 14.78 -6.93
C PRO A 505 -52.61 15.74 -6.83
N ALA A 506 -52.60 16.74 -7.71
CA ALA A 506 -51.55 17.76 -7.77
C ALA A 506 -51.43 18.54 -6.45
N PRO A 507 -50.21 18.96 -6.04
CA PRO A 507 -50.01 19.73 -4.83
C PRO A 507 -50.63 21.13 -4.96
N VAL A 508 -51.35 21.54 -3.91
CA VAL A 508 -51.97 22.86 -3.76
C VAL A 508 -50.87 23.90 -3.46
N PRO A 509 -50.90 25.12 -4.05
CA PRO A 509 -49.90 26.15 -3.75
C PRO A 509 -50.03 26.64 -2.30
N ALA A 510 -48.89 26.73 -1.59
CA ALA A 510 -48.84 27.29 -0.24
C ALA A 510 -49.12 28.80 -0.25
N ALA A 511 -49.99 29.25 0.64
CA ALA A 511 -50.32 30.66 0.84
C ALA A 511 -49.14 31.44 1.45
N ALA A 512 -48.91 32.65 0.93
CA ALA A 512 -47.89 33.58 1.41
C ALA A 512 -48.17 34.07 2.84
N GLN A 513 -47.16 34.05 3.71
CA GLN A 513 -47.22 34.66 5.04
C GLN A 513 -46.84 36.15 4.99
N PRO A 514 -47.49 37.01 5.80
CA PRO A 514 -47.17 38.44 5.89
C PRO A 514 -45.92 38.71 6.75
N PRO A 515 -45.22 39.84 6.55
CA PRO A 515 -43.95 40.13 7.23
C PRO A 515 -44.14 40.55 8.70
N LEU A 516 -43.24 40.07 9.57
CA LEU A 516 -43.12 40.42 10.98
C LEU A 516 -42.25 41.68 11.16
N ALA A 517 -42.70 42.59 12.05
CA ALA A 517 -42.05 43.84 12.43
C ALA A 517 -40.84 43.64 13.38
N PRO A 518 -39.88 44.60 13.45
CA PRO A 518 -38.65 44.42 14.23
C PRO A 518 -38.85 44.75 15.72
N ALA A 519 -38.26 43.92 16.59
CA ALA A 519 -38.23 44.13 18.04
C ALA A 519 -36.95 44.85 18.50
N ALA A 520 -37.12 45.71 19.51
CA ALA A 520 -36.15 46.66 20.04
C ALA A 520 -35.01 46.03 20.87
N GLN A 521 -33.86 46.72 20.86
CA GLN A 521 -32.64 46.38 21.62
C GLN A 521 -32.76 46.83 23.09
N THR A 522 -32.24 46.02 24.00
CA THR A 522 -31.95 46.39 25.40
C THR A 522 -30.44 46.27 25.67
N PRO A 523 -29.81 47.19 26.44
CA PRO A 523 -28.36 47.23 26.61
C PRO A 523 -27.89 46.47 27.86
N TYR A 524 -26.71 45.83 27.77
CA TYR A 524 -25.97 45.26 28.91
C TYR A 524 -24.92 46.24 29.44
N PRO A 525 -24.61 46.21 30.76
CA PRO A 525 -23.70 47.16 31.39
C PRO A 525 -22.21 46.77 31.26
N THR A 526 -21.36 47.81 31.28
CA THR A 526 -19.91 47.76 31.15
C THR A 526 -19.21 47.54 32.50
N GLY A 527 -18.18 46.69 32.51
CA GLY A 527 -17.21 46.56 33.61
C GLY A 527 -15.80 46.29 33.04
N PRO A 528 -14.71 46.81 33.65
CA PRO A 528 -13.38 46.79 33.05
C PRO A 528 -12.57 45.50 33.35
N THR A 529 -11.82 45.03 32.36
CA THR A 529 -10.90 43.87 32.44
C THR A 529 -9.43 44.34 32.57
N PRO A 530 -8.57 43.68 33.37
CA PRO A 530 -7.15 44.04 33.52
C PRO A 530 -6.23 43.46 32.41
N PRO A 531 -5.00 43.98 32.22
CA PRO A 531 -4.20 43.73 31.01
C PRO A 531 -3.13 42.62 31.13
N GLY A 532 -2.91 41.88 30.02
CA GLY A 532 -1.67 41.12 29.80
C GLY A 532 -1.79 39.91 28.85
N VAL A 533 -0.95 39.92 27.78
CA VAL A 533 -0.54 38.83 26.86
C VAL A 533 -1.29 38.75 25.49
N PRO A 534 -0.57 38.74 24.34
CA PRO A 534 -1.14 39.02 23.01
C PRO A 534 -1.68 37.80 22.25
N ALA A 535 -2.77 38.01 21.51
CA ALA A 535 -3.39 37.02 20.63
C ALA A 535 -2.86 37.13 19.18
N ARG A 536 -2.43 35.99 18.61
CA ARG A 536 -2.31 35.80 17.15
C ARG A 536 -3.73 35.70 16.56
N GLY A 537 -3.95 36.47 15.49
CA GLY A 537 -5.26 36.68 14.88
C GLY A 537 -5.89 35.43 14.26
N GLY A 538 -7.12 35.16 14.68
CA GLY A 538 -8.12 34.41 13.93
C GLY A 538 -9.19 35.39 13.47
N LEU A 539 -9.51 35.38 12.18
CA LEU A 539 -10.58 36.19 11.59
C LEU A 539 -11.93 35.60 12.01
N THR A 540 -12.78 36.43 12.63
CA THR A 540 -14.17 36.10 12.99
C THR A 540 -15.13 36.39 11.84
N ALA A 541 -16.30 35.75 11.87
CA ALA A 541 -17.33 35.65 10.83
C ALA A 541 -18.05 36.96 10.40
N ALA A 542 -17.38 38.11 10.42
CA ALA A 542 -17.90 39.41 10.01
C ALA A 542 -17.14 40.06 8.83
N GLN A 543 -16.25 39.33 8.14
CA GLN A 543 -15.55 39.81 6.92
C GLN A 543 -16.08 39.22 5.61
N VAL A 544 -17.27 38.59 5.64
CA VAL A 544 -17.96 38.14 4.43
C VAL A 544 -19.36 38.76 4.41
N ARG A 545 -19.45 40.05 4.03
CA ARG A 545 -20.62 40.64 3.36
C ARG A 545 -20.45 42.14 3.05
N GLY A 546 -20.68 42.49 1.78
CA GLY A 546 -20.91 43.84 1.24
C GLY A 546 -19.70 44.42 0.51
N THR A 547 -19.76 44.96 -0.71
CA THR A 547 -20.89 45.44 -1.53
C THR A 547 -20.47 45.65 -2.98
N ASP A 548 -21.39 45.36 -3.89
CA ASP A 548 -21.85 46.12 -5.07
C ASP A 548 -20.89 46.91 -5.95
N GLY A 549 -20.91 46.52 -7.22
CA GLY A 549 -20.56 47.36 -8.36
C GLY A 549 -19.81 46.56 -9.41
N LEU A 550 -20.48 46.20 -10.52
CA LEU A 550 -19.97 46.31 -11.90
C LEU A 550 -21.00 45.73 -12.90
N SER A 551 -21.17 46.47 -14.00
CA SER A 551 -22.21 46.31 -15.02
C SER A 551 -22.08 45.07 -15.89
N THR A 552 -23.22 44.61 -16.41
CA THR A 552 -23.37 43.54 -17.40
C THR A 552 -22.70 43.86 -18.74
N ALA A 553 -21.86 42.95 -19.24
CA ALA A 553 -21.38 42.91 -20.62
C ALA A 553 -21.55 41.49 -21.20
N PRO A 554 -21.79 41.34 -22.52
CA PRO A 554 -22.43 40.16 -23.10
C PRO A 554 -21.50 38.98 -23.38
N ALA A 555 -22.10 37.80 -23.51
CA ALA A 555 -21.44 36.53 -23.78
C ALA A 555 -20.74 36.52 -25.15
N THR A 556 -19.43 36.35 -25.15
CA THR A 556 -18.63 36.10 -26.36
C THR A 556 -18.67 34.61 -26.69
N GLY A 557 -19.35 34.27 -27.78
CA GLY A 557 -19.35 32.94 -28.38
C GLY A 557 -18.01 32.58 -29.04
N TRP A 558 -17.76 31.28 -29.16
CA TRP A 558 -16.68 30.71 -29.96
C TRP A 558 -16.97 30.87 -31.46
N PRO A 559 -15.99 31.31 -32.28
CA PRO A 559 -16.20 31.42 -33.71
C PRO A 559 -15.89 30.10 -34.44
N GLY A 560 -16.84 29.65 -35.26
CA GLY A 560 -16.56 28.91 -36.50
C GLY A 560 -16.85 27.42 -36.51
N ALA A 561 -18.09 27.05 -36.86
CA ALA A 561 -18.39 25.87 -37.69
C ALA A 561 -19.81 25.99 -38.26
N GLN A 562 -19.95 26.69 -39.38
CA GLN A 562 -21.10 26.52 -40.27
C GLN A 562 -20.77 25.39 -41.26
N ALA A 563 -21.45 24.25 -41.13
CA ALA A 563 -21.73 23.36 -42.24
C ALA A 563 -22.97 22.51 -41.90
N ALA A 564 -23.96 22.63 -42.77
CA ALA A 564 -25.32 22.10 -42.65
C ALA A 564 -25.37 20.57 -42.61
N TRP A 565 -26.36 20.05 -41.87
CA TRP A 565 -26.96 18.73 -42.13
C TRP A 565 -28.49 18.87 -42.13
N PRO A 566 -29.20 18.22 -43.07
CA PRO A 566 -30.64 18.39 -43.25
C PRO A 566 -31.45 17.48 -42.32
N GLU A 567 -32.63 17.95 -41.92
CA GLU A 567 -33.68 17.08 -41.38
C GLU A 567 -34.17 16.08 -42.45
N PRO A 568 -34.71 14.94 -41.99
CA PRO A 568 -35.96 14.50 -42.56
C PRO A 568 -37.02 14.27 -41.47
N ALA A 569 -38.10 15.03 -41.60
CA ALA A 569 -39.38 14.75 -41.00
C ALA A 569 -40.02 13.47 -41.59
N GLY A 570 -40.58 12.65 -40.70
CA GLY A 570 -41.90 12.04 -40.83
C GLY A 570 -42.16 11.00 -41.93
N MET A 571 -42.43 9.76 -41.51
CA MET A 571 -43.67 9.06 -41.87
C MET A 571 -44.05 8.09 -40.75
N GLY A 572 -45.29 8.22 -40.26
CA GLY A 572 -45.97 7.19 -39.49
C GLY A 572 -46.95 6.40 -40.35
N GLN A 573 -47.49 5.34 -39.74
CA GLN A 573 -48.61 4.47 -40.16
C GLN A 573 -48.33 3.54 -41.37
N ALA A 574 -48.76 2.28 -41.42
CA ALA A 574 -49.67 1.46 -40.61
C ALA A 574 -49.31 -0.04 -40.80
N GLY A 575 -49.73 -0.90 -39.86
CA GLY A 575 -49.66 -2.36 -39.97
C GLY A 575 -49.71 -3.05 -38.62
#